data_AF-A0A078ILZ5-F1
#
_entry.id   AF-A0A078ILZ5-F1
#
_cell.length_a   1.000
_cell.length_b   1.000
_cell.length_c   1.000
_cell.angle_alpha   90.00
_cell.angle_beta   90.00
_cell.angle_gamma   90.00
#
_symmetry.space_group_name_H-M   'P 1'
#
loop_
_entity.id
_entity.type
_entity.pdbx_description
1 polymer ?
#
loop_
_entity_poly.entity_id
_entity_poly.type
_entity_poly.pdbx_seq_one_letter_code
_entity_poly.pdbx_strand_id
1 'polypeptide(L)' 'MNFSNNMLEGPIPQGTQIQSQNSSSFAHNPGLCGAPLKRSCGEGKEEARKQDEEKEEKDLSLELDWIAAAIA' A
#
# COMPACT_ATOMS: atom_id res chain seq x y z
N MET A 1 10.53 -8.55 -13.47
CA MET A 1 9.60 -9.70 -13.39
C MET A 1 8.21 -9.14 -13.25
N ASN A 2 7.21 -9.68 -13.93
CA ASN A 2 5.83 -9.21 -13.81
C ASN A 2 4.99 -10.22 -13.02
N PHE A 3 4.42 -9.80 -11.89
CA PHE A 3 3.52 -10.58 -11.05
C PHE A 3 2.07 -10.04 -11.07
N SER A 4 1.80 -9.03 -11.91
CA SER A 4 0.49 -8.38 -11.99
C SER A 4 -0.58 -9.30 -12.55
N ASN A 5 -1.85 -8.93 -12.34
CA ASN A 5 -3.02 -9.61 -12.91
C ASN A 5 -3.12 -11.09 -12.52
N ASN A 6 -2.89 -11.37 -11.24
CA ASN A 6 -3.06 -12.69 -10.65
C ASN A 6 -4.00 -12.59 -9.43
N MET A 7 -4.20 -13.71 -8.74
CA MET A 7 -4.95 -13.76 -7.49
C MET A 7 -4.00 -14.08 -6.32
N LEU A 8 -2.82 -13.46 -6.30
CA LEU A 8 -1.87 -13.63 -5.20
C LEU A 8 -2.40 -12.93 -3.94
N GLU A 9 -2.11 -13.53 -2.79
CA GLU A 9 -2.55 -13.03 -1.49
C GLU A 9 -1.45 -13.06 -0.43
N GLY A 10 -1.59 -12.22 0.58
CA GLY A 10 -0.68 -12.13 1.71
C GLY A 10 0.47 -11.11 1.54
N PRO A 11 1.45 -11.14 2.45
CA PRO A 11 2.58 -10.21 2.43
C PRO A 11 3.53 -10.47 1.27
N ILE A 12 3.97 -9.40 0.60
CA ILE A 12 5.05 -9.48 -0.40
C ILE A 12 6.36 -9.86 0.31
N PRO A 13 7.08 -10.91 -0.17
CA PRO A 13 8.36 -11.31 0.40
C PRO A 13 9.40 -10.19 0.37
N GLN A 14 10.19 -10.08 1.45
CA GLN A 14 11.20 -9.02 1.64
C GLN A 14 12.57 -9.35 1.01
N GLY A 15 12.61 -10.25 0.02
CA GLY A 15 13.85 -10.58 -0.70
C GLY A 15 14.28 -9.45 -1.64
N THR A 16 15.59 -9.23 -1.77
CA THR A 16 16.17 -8.16 -2.61
C THR A 16 15.71 -8.22 -4.09
N GLN A 17 15.59 -9.42 -4.65
CA GLN A 17 15.10 -9.61 -6.01
C GLN A 17 13.63 -9.16 -6.19
N ILE A 18 12.78 -9.37 -5.17
CA ILE A 18 11.36 -9.00 -5.19
C ILE A 18 11.20 -7.51 -4.89
N GLN A 19 11.90 -6.99 -3.88
CA GLN A 19 11.86 -5.58 -3.48
C GLN A 19 12.44 -4.63 -4.53
N SER A 20 13.30 -5.11 -5.44
CA SER A 20 13.77 -4.32 -6.57
C SER A 20 12.72 -4.15 -7.69
N GLN A 21 11.60 -4.87 -7.63
CA GLN A 21 10.53 -4.72 -8.63
C GLN A 21 9.67 -3.49 -8.32
N ASN A 22 9.20 -2.82 -9.38
CA ASN A 22 8.29 -1.69 -9.25
C ASN A 22 6.92 -2.14 -8.70
N SER A 23 6.22 -1.29 -7.96
CA SER A 23 4.89 -1.58 -7.42
C SER A 23 3.87 -1.99 -8.50
N SER A 24 3.98 -1.46 -9.72
CA SER A 24 3.16 -1.86 -10.87
C SER A 24 3.28 -3.35 -11.22
N SER A 25 4.42 -3.99 -10.92
CA SER A 25 4.62 -5.42 -11.12
C SER A 25 3.76 -6.28 -10.19
N PHE A 26 3.10 -5.69 -9.19
CA PHE A 26 2.19 -6.35 -8.26
C PHE A 26 0.73 -5.90 -8.42
N ALA A 27 0.44 -5.04 -9.42
CA ALA A 27 -0.90 -4.50 -9.66
C ALA A 27 -1.96 -5.59 -9.92
N HIS A 28 -3.22 -5.27 -9.64
CA HIS A 28 -4.37 -6.17 -9.79
C HIS A 28 -4.23 -7.50 -9.04
N ASN A 29 -3.58 -7.50 -7.87
CA ASN A 29 -3.59 -8.62 -6.90
C ASN A 29 -4.24 -8.14 -5.59
N PRO A 30 -5.57 -8.23 -5.47
CA PRO A 30 -6.32 -7.62 -4.36
C PRO A 30 -6.07 -8.27 -3.00
N GLY A 31 -5.39 -9.42 -2.95
CA GLY A 31 -4.98 -10.07 -1.70
C GLY A 31 -3.60 -9.66 -1.20
N LEU A 32 -2.76 -9.00 -2.03
CA LEU A 32 -1.40 -8.64 -1.63
C LEU A 32 -1.37 -7.43 -0.71
N CYS A 33 -0.36 -7.42 0.18
CA CYS A 33 -0.03 -6.31 1.08
C CYS A 33 1.48 -6.24 1.32
N GLY A 34 1.96 -5.13 1.88
CA GLY A 34 3.38 -4.88 2.18
C GLY A 34 4.15 -4.22 1.04
N ALA A 35 5.35 -3.73 1.34
CA ALA A 35 6.20 -3.03 0.36
C ALA A 35 6.49 -3.92 -0.87
N PRO A 36 6.47 -3.37 -2.10
CA PRO A 36 6.38 -1.95 -2.46
C PRO A 36 4.95 -1.38 -2.59
N LEU A 37 3.90 -2.12 -2.22
CA LEU A 37 2.55 -1.57 -2.22
C LEU A 37 2.34 -0.63 -1.02
N LYS A 38 1.47 0.37 -1.18
CA LYS A 38 1.09 1.29 -0.07
C LYS A 38 0.23 0.61 1.00
N ARG A 39 -0.40 -0.51 0.66
CA ARG A 39 -1.27 -1.27 1.57
C ARG A 39 -0.41 -2.01 2.60
N SER A 40 -0.57 -1.71 3.88
CA SER A 40 0.13 -2.44 4.94
C SER A 40 -0.52 -3.81 5.21
N CYS A 41 0.25 -4.76 5.74
CA CYS A 41 -0.30 -6.02 6.20
C CYS A 41 -0.70 -5.88 7.68
N GLY A 42 -1.99 -6.05 8.00
CA GLY A 42 -2.50 -5.96 9.37
C GLY A 42 -3.60 -4.91 9.57
N GLU A 43 -3.79 -3.99 8.61
CA GLU A 43 -5.01 -3.19 8.55
C GLU A 43 -6.20 -4.09 8.19
N GLY A 44 -7.27 -4.00 8.97
CA GLY A 44 -8.50 -4.77 8.78
C GLY A 44 -9.00 -4.72 7.34
N LYS A 45 -9.72 -5.78 6.93
CA LYS A 45 -10.07 -6.17 5.55
C LYS A 45 -10.95 -5.18 4.73
N GLU A 46 -10.86 -3.86 4.89
CA GLU A 46 -11.78 -2.91 4.25
C GLU A 46 -11.21 -2.18 3.01
N GLU A 47 -9.89 -2.10 2.82
CA GLU A 47 -9.31 -1.21 1.80
C GLU A 47 -9.13 -1.84 0.40
N ALA A 48 -9.59 -3.08 0.16
CA ALA A 48 -9.34 -3.80 -1.10
C ALA A 48 -10.23 -3.38 -2.28
N ARG A 49 -11.24 -2.51 -2.08
CA ARG A 49 -12.32 -2.28 -3.06
C ARG A 49 -12.29 -0.91 -3.76
N LYS A 50 -11.26 -0.08 -3.56
CA LYS A 50 -11.23 1.31 -4.07
C LYS A 50 -9.88 1.73 -4.69
N GLN A 51 -9.25 0.86 -5.48
CA GLN A 51 -7.97 1.21 -6.13
C GLN A 51 -8.03 1.36 -7.66
N ASP A 52 -9.24 1.37 -8.21
CA ASP A 52 -9.48 1.92 -9.54
C ASP A 52 -10.49 3.04 -9.32
N GLU A 53 -10.15 4.26 -9.74
CA GLU A 53 -10.89 5.54 -9.60
C GLU A 53 -10.50 6.41 -8.37
N GLU A 54 -9.77 7.49 -8.70
CA GLU A 54 -9.50 8.73 -7.94
C GLU A 54 -8.71 8.65 -6.60
N LYS A 55 -7.43 9.06 -6.66
CA LYS A 55 -6.69 9.62 -5.52
C LYS A 55 -5.78 10.78 -5.97
N GLU A 56 -6.36 11.86 -6.47
CA GLU A 56 -6.01 13.18 -5.92
C GLU A 56 -6.81 13.29 -4.60
N GLU A 57 -6.37 14.06 -3.60
CA GLU A 57 -7.01 14.17 -2.25
C GLU A 57 -6.62 13.13 -1.16
N LYS A 58 -5.46 12.48 -1.23
CA LYS A 58 -4.83 11.89 -0.02
C LYS A 58 -3.49 12.54 0.35
N ASP A 59 -3.25 13.75 -0.14
CA ASP A 59 -2.10 14.59 0.24
C ASP A 59 -2.40 15.42 1.52
N LEU A 60 -3.68 15.66 1.82
CA LEU A 60 -4.12 16.53 2.93
C LEU A 60 -4.29 15.81 4.29
N SER A 61 -4.11 14.50 4.37
CA SER A 61 -4.32 13.74 5.63
C SER A 61 -3.04 13.35 6.37
N LEU A 62 -1.86 13.70 5.84
CA LEU A 62 -0.56 13.41 6.45
C LEU A 62 0.07 14.63 7.15
N GLU A 63 -0.56 15.81 7.09
CA GLU A 63 -0.07 17.06 7.70
C GLU A 63 -0.64 17.37 9.10
N LEU A 64 -1.33 16.43 9.76
CA LEU A 64 -1.99 16.71 11.05
C LEU A 64 -1.53 15.86 12.25
N ASP A 65 -0.36 15.22 12.18
CA ASP A 65 0.19 14.43 13.31
C ASP A 65 1.33 15.11 14.09
N TRP A 66 1.61 16.40 13.86
CA TRP A 66 2.75 17.10 14.50
C TRP A 66 2.38 18.22 15.48
N ILE A 67 1.11 18.60 15.64
CA ILE A 67 0.73 19.62 16.64
C ILE A 67 0.35 18.96 17.97
N ALA A 68 1.34 18.31 18.58
CA ALA A 68 1.39 18.11 20.02
C ALA A 68 2.53 18.98 20.56
N ALA A 69 2.22 20.25 20.86
CA ALA A 69 3.07 21.09 21.69
C ALA A 69 2.19 21.83 22.70
N ALA A 70 2.39 21.49 23.97
CA ALA A 70 1.75 22.12 25.12
C ALA A 70 2.16 23.61 25.22
N ILE A 71 1.21 24.45 25.63
CA ILE A 71 1.51 25.73 26.28
C ILE A 71 0.83 25.69 27.65
N ALA A 72 1.64 25.96 28.67
CA ALA A 72 1.34 25.91 30.10
C ALA A 72 0.28 26.91 30.56
#